data_AF-A0A1F4ZZ33-F1
#
_entry.id   AF-A0A1F4ZZ33-F1
#
_cell.length_a   1.000
_cell.length_b   1.000
_cell.length_c   1.000
_cell.angle_alpha   90.00
_cell.angle_beta   90.00
_cell.angle_gamma   90.00
#
_symmetry.space_group_name_H-M   'P 1'
#
loop_
_entity.id
_entity.type
_entity.pdbx_description
1 polymer ?
#
loop_
_entity_poly.entity_id
_entity_poly.type
_entity_poly.pdbx_seq_one_letter_code
_entity_poly.pdbx_strand_id
1 'polypeptide(L)'
;MKIQAIALNTFKEAIRDRILYLLFFFAAVSLAFSRLLAVLTVGDRVKIIKDVGLASISVFGVLMAILIGTGLVYKEIDKKTIYTLLAKPIRRWQFLLGKFFGLALTLFVMILAMGIIFLAIVLLHTGKLEGRLLLAILFIFLELILITAVAILFSCFSTPILSSIFSLSFYLIGHLSWGLETLIQKTRSGTARAAIRGLSAILPDLENFNFKTEIVHGLAVDPKFYLFSALYGLVYTIFILTLAVLIFKKRDFV
;
A
#
# COMPACT_ATOMS: atom_id res chain seq x y z
N MET A 1 23.05 5.04 -12.65
CA MET A 1 22.52 5.98 -13.66
C MET A 1 21.27 5.46 -14.39
N LYS A 2 21.25 4.28 -15.01
CA LYS A 2 20.08 3.81 -15.79
C LYS A 2 18.79 3.58 -14.96
N ILE A 3 18.90 2.97 -13.78
CA ILE A 3 17.74 2.69 -12.89
C ILE A 3 17.11 4.00 -12.38
N GLN A 4 17.94 4.97 -11.96
CA GLN A 4 17.49 6.28 -11.49
C GLN A 4 16.76 7.07 -12.58
N ALA A 5 17.23 7.02 -13.83
CA ALA A 5 16.57 7.70 -14.94
C ALA A 5 15.17 7.11 -15.21
N ILE A 6 15.02 5.78 -15.16
CA ILE A 6 13.72 5.11 -15.31
C ILE A 6 12.78 5.46 -14.15
N ALA A 7 13.30 5.48 -12.92
CA ALA A 7 12.53 5.85 -11.73
C ALA A 7 12.04 7.30 -11.80
N LEU A 8 12.89 8.24 -12.20
CA LEU A 8 12.52 9.66 -12.34
C LEU A 8 11.53 9.89 -13.48
N ASN A 9 11.66 9.19 -14.60
CA ASN A 9 10.70 9.28 -15.68
C ASN A 9 9.33 8.74 -15.24
N THR A 10 9.33 7.59 -14.56
CA THR A 10 8.12 7.00 -13.97
C THR A 10 7.44 7.95 -12.99
N PHE A 11 8.22 8.59 -12.12
CA PHE A 11 7.71 9.57 -11.16
C PHE A 11 7.05 10.78 -11.85
N LYS A 12 7.70 11.33 -12.89
CA LYS A 12 7.13 12.44 -13.68
C LYS A 12 5.86 12.02 -14.41
N GLU A 13 5.84 10.82 -14.97
CA GLU A 13 4.66 10.25 -15.62
C GLU A 13 3.51 10.11 -14.62
N ALA A 14 3.79 9.58 -13.42
CA ALA A 14 2.78 9.40 -12.38
C ALA A 14 2.21 10.74 -11.87
N ILE A 15 3.04 11.76 -11.65
CA ILE A 15 2.58 13.12 -11.27
C ILE A 15 1.63 13.70 -12.30
N ARG A 16 1.92 13.53 -13.59
CA ARG A 16 1.14 14.10 -14.68
C ARG A 16 -0.24 13.45 -14.81
N ASP A 17 -0.37 12.18 -14.42
CA ASP A 17 -1.52 11.34 -14.77
C ASP A 17 -2.57 11.23 -13.64
N ARG A 18 -2.80 12.29 -12.84
CA ARG A 18 -3.96 12.50 -11.90
C ARG A 18 -3.69 12.49 -10.39
N ILE A 19 -2.43 12.50 -9.94
CA ILE A 19 -2.06 12.55 -8.51
C ILE A 19 -2.69 13.74 -7.76
N LEU A 20 -2.68 14.92 -8.38
CA LEU A 20 -3.19 16.15 -7.76
C LEU A 20 -4.70 16.08 -7.52
N TYR A 21 -5.48 15.54 -8.46
CA TYR A 21 -6.94 15.40 -8.30
C TYR A 21 -7.28 14.49 -7.12
N LEU A 22 -6.57 13.38 -6.97
CA LEU A 22 -6.81 12.46 -5.86
C LEU A 22 -6.41 13.07 -4.51
N LEU A 23 -5.36 13.89 -4.47
CA LEU A 23 -4.99 14.64 -3.27
C LEU A 23 -6.05 15.68 -2.89
N PHE A 24 -6.56 16.45 -3.86
CA PHE A 24 -7.66 17.39 -3.63
C PHE A 24 -8.93 16.66 -3.16
N PHE A 25 -9.25 15.53 -3.77
CA PHE A 25 -10.38 14.71 -3.38
C PHE A 25 -10.23 14.16 -1.95
N PHE A 26 -9.05 13.63 -1.60
CA PHE A 26 -8.72 13.21 -0.25
C PHE A 26 -8.92 14.34 0.76
N ALA A 27 -8.39 15.53 0.47
CA ALA A 27 -8.52 16.68 1.36
C ALA A 27 -10.00 17.08 1.56
N ALA A 28 -10.79 17.12 0.48
CA ALA A 28 -12.21 17.41 0.54
C ALA A 28 -12.98 16.39 1.38
N VAL A 29 -12.75 15.10 1.13
CA VAL A 29 -13.38 14.00 1.89
C VAL A 29 -12.98 14.06 3.37
N SER A 30 -11.70 14.24 3.67
CA SER A 30 -11.20 14.30 5.05
C SER A 30 -11.78 15.49 5.83
N LEU A 31 -11.87 16.66 5.20
CA LEU A 31 -12.53 17.84 5.78
C LEU A 31 -14.03 17.64 5.97
N ALA A 32 -14.73 17.06 4.99
CA ALA A 32 -16.16 16.78 5.08
C ALA A 32 -16.47 15.80 6.21
N PHE A 33 -15.72 14.70 6.30
CA PHE A 33 -15.85 13.72 7.38
C PHE A 33 -15.54 14.34 8.75
N SER A 34 -14.47 15.13 8.86
CA SER A 34 -14.13 15.83 10.11
C SER A 34 -15.27 16.72 10.59
N ARG A 35 -15.92 17.48 9.69
CA ARG A 35 -17.08 18.32 10.03
C ARG A 35 -18.31 17.51 10.40
N LEU A 36 -18.64 16.47 9.65
CA LEU A 36 -19.81 15.60 9.94
C LEU A 36 -19.67 14.91 11.30
N LEU A 37 -18.49 14.39 11.61
CA LEU A 37 -18.22 13.68 12.87
C LEU A 37 -18.21 14.64 14.07
N ALA A 38 -17.79 15.90 13.88
CA ALA A 38 -17.87 16.91 14.93
C ALA A 38 -19.31 17.19 15.40
N VAL A 39 -20.30 16.99 14.54
CA VAL A 39 -21.73 17.21 14.84
C VAL A 39 -22.39 15.96 15.42
N LEU A 40 -21.99 14.76 14.96
CA LEU A 40 -22.66 13.50 15.30
C LEU A 40 -22.14 12.83 16.58
N THR A 41 -20.95 13.17 17.08
CA THR A 41 -20.32 12.41 18.17
C THR A 41 -20.39 13.11 19.54
N VAL A 42 -21.04 12.44 20.50
CA VAL A 42 -20.97 12.67 21.95
C VAL A 42 -19.95 11.67 22.54
N GLY A 43 -18.66 11.99 22.49
CA GLY A 43 -17.55 11.14 22.95
C GLY A 43 -16.28 11.30 22.11
N ASP A 44 -15.09 11.17 22.74
CA ASP A 44 -13.70 11.22 22.20
C ASP A 44 -13.50 11.61 20.72
N ARG A 45 -13.94 12.82 20.33
CA ARG A 45 -13.89 13.33 18.94
C ARG A 45 -12.51 13.21 18.30
N VAL A 46 -11.45 13.38 19.10
CA VAL A 46 -10.06 13.33 18.64
C VAL A 46 -9.67 11.93 18.17
N LYS A 47 -10.14 10.85 18.83
CA LYS A 47 -9.80 9.48 18.41
C LYS A 47 -10.43 9.14 17.07
N ILE A 48 -11.71 9.50 16.88
CA ILE A 48 -12.41 9.25 15.63
C ILE A 48 -11.76 10.00 14.46
N ILE A 49 -11.36 11.26 14.67
CA ILE A 49 -10.64 12.02 13.63
C ILE A 49 -9.33 11.33 13.25
N LYS A 50 -8.57 10.83 14.24
CA LYS A 50 -7.32 10.10 14.00
C LYS A 50 -7.56 8.80 13.24
N ASP A 51 -8.55 8.00 13.65
CA ASP A 51 -8.90 6.74 12.99
C ASP A 51 -9.34 6.95 11.55
N VAL A 52 -10.29 7.86 11.31
CA VAL A 52 -10.84 8.13 9.98
C VAL A 52 -9.76 8.72 9.08
N GLY A 53 -8.89 9.59 9.60
CA GLY A 53 -7.79 10.15 8.84
C GLY A 53 -6.74 9.11 8.43
N LEU A 54 -6.29 8.27 9.37
CA LEU A 54 -5.35 7.18 9.08
C LEU A 54 -5.97 6.12 8.14
N ALA A 55 -7.24 5.77 8.34
CA ALA A 55 -7.98 4.88 7.44
C ALA A 55 -8.09 5.47 6.04
N SER A 56 -8.36 6.78 5.91
CA SER A 56 -8.40 7.47 4.62
C SER A 56 -7.03 7.41 3.92
N ILE A 57 -5.93 7.71 4.62
CA ILE A 57 -4.58 7.63 4.04
C ILE A 57 -4.30 6.22 3.50
N SER A 58 -4.64 5.19 4.28
CA SER A 58 -4.48 3.78 3.90
C SER A 58 -5.31 3.44 2.65
N VAL A 59 -6.62 3.70 2.64
CA VAL A 59 -7.51 3.38 1.50
C VAL A 59 -7.10 4.11 0.22
N PHE A 60 -6.88 5.43 0.28
CA PHE A 60 -6.46 6.18 -0.90
C PHE A 60 -5.06 5.80 -1.37
N GLY A 61 -4.16 5.49 -0.44
CA GLY A 61 -2.84 4.96 -0.74
C GLY A 61 -2.89 3.65 -1.52
N VAL A 62 -3.72 2.70 -1.08
CA VAL A 62 -3.93 1.40 -1.74
C VAL A 62 -4.50 1.58 -3.14
N LEU A 63 -5.52 2.44 -3.28
CA LEU A 63 -6.09 2.76 -4.60
C LEU A 63 -5.02 3.30 -5.55
N MET A 64 -4.13 4.18 -5.09
CA MET A 64 -3.04 4.71 -5.91
C MET A 64 -2.00 3.65 -6.25
N ALA A 65 -1.59 2.85 -5.27
CA ALA A 65 -0.63 1.78 -5.47
C ALA A 65 -1.11 0.80 -6.56
N ILE A 66 -2.40 0.46 -6.54
CA ILE A 66 -3.01 -0.46 -7.51
C ILE A 66 -3.23 0.23 -8.87
N LEU A 67 -3.88 1.39 -8.91
CA LEU A 67 -4.26 2.05 -10.17
C LEU A 67 -3.04 2.50 -10.97
N ILE A 68 -2.05 3.11 -10.31
CA ILE A 68 -0.82 3.54 -10.97
C ILE A 68 0.09 2.34 -11.20
N GLY A 69 0.27 1.48 -10.18
CA GLY A 69 1.19 0.34 -10.26
C GLY A 69 0.83 -0.61 -11.41
N THR A 70 -0.46 -0.88 -11.62
CA THR A 70 -0.89 -1.80 -12.67
C THR A 70 -0.86 -1.18 -14.07
N GLY A 71 -1.29 0.07 -14.20
CA GLY A 71 -1.34 0.76 -15.49
C GLY A 71 0.04 1.06 -16.07
N LEU A 72 1.03 1.31 -15.21
CA LEU A 72 2.32 1.86 -15.63
C LEU A 72 3.29 0.81 -16.20
N VAL A 73 3.12 -0.46 -15.86
CA VAL A 73 3.83 -1.58 -16.49
C VAL A 73 3.08 -2.04 -17.74
N TYR A 74 1.75 -2.19 -17.64
CA TYR A 74 0.96 -2.67 -18.77
C TYR A 74 0.95 -1.70 -19.95
N LYS A 75 0.79 -0.39 -19.74
CA LYS A 75 0.78 0.61 -20.83
C LYS A 75 2.05 0.54 -21.67
N GLU A 76 3.20 0.23 -21.07
CA GLU A 76 4.47 0.13 -21.80
C GLU A 76 4.64 -1.22 -22.51
N ILE A 77 4.04 -2.29 -21.98
CA ILE A 77 3.95 -3.60 -22.66
C ILE A 77 3.05 -3.47 -23.90
N ASP A 78 1.86 -2.90 -23.73
CA ASP A 78 0.81 -2.80 -24.74
C ASP A 78 1.20 -1.85 -25.89
N LYS A 79 1.72 -0.66 -25.56
CA LYS A 79 2.16 0.33 -26.58
C LYS A 79 3.46 -0.05 -27.30
N LYS A 80 3.99 -1.26 -27.09
CA LYS A 80 5.29 -1.72 -27.60
C LYS A 80 6.45 -0.74 -27.33
N THR A 81 6.31 0.15 -26.36
CA THR A 81 7.35 1.14 -26.00
C THR A 81 8.46 0.49 -25.20
N ILE A 82 8.19 -0.66 -24.57
CA ILE A 82 9.22 -1.53 -23.99
C ILE A 82 10.27 -1.93 -25.03
N TYR A 83 9.89 -2.14 -26.30
CA TYR A 83 10.84 -2.58 -27.34
C TYR A 83 11.84 -1.48 -27.72
N THR A 84 11.41 -0.22 -27.75
CA THR A 84 12.31 0.92 -28.01
C THR A 84 13.22 1.22 -26.82
N LEU A 85 12.75 0.97 -25.60
CA LEU A 85 13.55 1.06 -24.38
C LEU A 85 14.56 -0.11 -24.23
N LEU A 86 14.18 -1.33 -24.62
CA LEU A 86 15.04 -2.52 -24.63
C LEU A 86 16.07 -2.54 -25.77
N ALA A 87 15.91 -1.67 -26.78
CA ALA A 87 16.94 -1.46 -27.82
C ALA A 87 18.23 -0.85 -27.23
N LYS A 88 18.14 -0.20 -26.05
CA LYS A 88 19.32 0.09 -25.21
C LYS A 88 19.65 -1.14 -24.36
N PRO A 89 20.94 -1.42 -24.06
CA PRO A 89 21.33 -2.55 -23.22
C PRO A 89 20.89 -2.32 -21.77
N ILE A 90 19.61 -2.58 -21.50
CA ILE A 90 18.93 -2.49 -20.21
C ILE A 90 18.44 -3.90 -19.89
N ARG A 91 18.92 -4.44 -18.77
CA ARG A 91 18.49 -5.78 -18.34
C ARG A 91 17.05 -5.68 -17.82
N ARG A 92 16.23 -6.70 -18.10
CA ARG A 92 14.80 -6.75 -17.71
C ARG A 92 14.56 -6.48 -16.21
N TRP A 93 15.44 -6.96 -15.34
CA TRP A 93 15.36 -6.72 -13.89
C TRP A 93 15.64 -5.25 -13.50
N GLN A 94 16.49 -4.53 -14.24
CA GLN A 94 16.80 -3.12 -13.98
C GLN A 94 15.61 -2.23 -14.33
N PHE A 95 14.87 -2.59 -15.38
CA PHE A 95 13.64 -1.93 -15.77
C PHE A 95 12.56 -2.08 -14.69
N LEU A 96 12.31 -3.31 -14.23
CA LEU A 96 11.29 -3.60 -13.21
C LEU A 96 11.61 -2.92 -11.87
N LEU A 97 12.87 -2.99 -11.41
CA LEU A 97 13.30 -2.29 -10.20
C LEU A 97 13.20 -0.77 -10.34
N GLY A 98 13.58 -0.20 -11.49
CA GLY A 98 13.44 1.23 -11.75
C GLY A 98 11.99 1.71 -11.67
N LYS A 99 11.07 0.92 -12.23
CA LYS A 99 9.62 1.15 -12.15
C LYS A 99 9.12 1.08 -10.71
N PHE A 100 9.51 0.04 -9.97
CA PHE A 100 9.17 -0.11 -8.56
C PHE A 100 9.65 1.08 -7.71
N PHE A 101 10.91 1.49 -7.82
CA PHE A 101 11.42 2.65 -7.07
C PHE A 101 10.76 3.96 -7.49
N GLY A 102 10.45 4.14 -8.78
CA GLY A 102 9.69 5.31 -9.25
C GLY A 102 8.27 5.38 -8.65
N LEU A 103 7.59 4.23 -8.57
CA LEU A 103 6.27 4.12 -7.94
C LEU A 103 6.33 4.29 -6.42
N ALA A 104 7.32 3.69 -5.76
CA ALA A 104 7.55 3.85 -4.33
C ALA A 104 7.82 5.33 -3.96
N LEU A 105 8.61 6.05 -4.77
CA LEU A 105 8.84 7.49 -4.59
C LEU A 105 7.56 8.30 -4.80
N THR A 106 6.76 7.93 -5.80
CA THR A 106 5.45 8.55 -6.05
C THR A 106 4.54 8.41 -4.83
N LEU A 107 4.41 7.19 -4.30
CA LEU A 107 3.60 6.91 -3.12
C LEU A 107 4.13 7.61 -1.87
N PHE A 108 5.45 7.67 -1.72
CA PHE A 108 6.09 8.41 -0.64
C PHE A 108 5.66 9.88 -0.63
N VAL A 109 5.77 10.56 -1.78
CA VAL A 109 5.36 11.98 -1.91
C VAL A 109 3.87 12.15 -1.65
N MET A 110 3.03 11.23 -2.13
CA MET A 110 1.59 11.30 -1.89
C MET A 110 1.22 11.11 -0.42
N ILE A 111 1.76 10.09 0.24
CA ILE A 111 1.51 9.83 1.65
C ILE A 111 2.05 10.97 2.51
N LEU A 112 3.20 11.54 2.15
CA LEU A 112 3.73 12.70 2.83
C LEU A 112 2.77 13.89 2.71
N ALA A 113 2.25 14.17 1.51
CA ALA A 113 1.26 15.23 1.30
C ALA A 113 -0.05 14.98 2.08
N MET A 114 -0.61 13.77 2.00
CA MET A 114 -1.80 13.38 2.77
C MET A 114 -1.56 13.43 4.28
N GLY A 115 -0.39 13.00 4.72
CA GLY A 115 0.07 13.01 6.10
C GLY A 115 0.21 14.43 6.64
N ILE A 116 0.75 15.38 5.87
CA ILE A 116 0.79 16.80 6.24
C ILE A 116 -0.63 17.34 6.42
N ILE A 117 -1.53 17.08 5.46
CA ILE A 117 -2.92 17.54 5.53
C ILE A 117 -3.61 16.96 6.77
N PHE A 118 -3.44 15.66 7.02
CA PHE A 118 -3.99 14.98 8.19
C PHE A 118 -3.43 15.54 9.50
N LEU A 119 -2.11 15.70 9.62
CA LEU A 119 -1.48 16.25 10.82
C LEU A 119 -1.91 17.71 11.06
N ALA A 120 -2.10 18.50 10.00
CA ALA A 120 -2.64 19.85 10.10
C ALA A 120 -4.08 19.84 10.65
N ILE A 121 -4.94 18.95 10.17
CA ILE A 121 -6.31 18.78 10.69
C ILE A 121 -6.30 18.39 12.17
N VAL A 122 -5.44 17.45 12.56
CA VAL A 122 -5.29 17.00 13.96
C VAL A 122 -4.75 18.12 14.85
N LEU A 123 -3.76 18.88 14.37
CA LEU A 123 -3.18 20.01 15.10
C LEU A 123 -4.23 21.10 15.35
N LEU A 124 -5.03 21.43 14.35
CA LEU A 124 -6.11 22.43 14.47
C LEU A 124 -7.18 22.03 15.50
N HIS A 125 -7.43 20.72 15.68
CA HIS A 125 -8.42 20.23 16.64
C HIS A 125 -7.86 19.97 18.04
N THR A 126 -6.62 19.51 18.15
CA THR A 126 -6.06 19.00 19.43
C THR A 126 -5.00 19.93 20.02
N GLY A 127 -4.42 20.83 19.23
CA GLY A 127 -3.31 21.70 19.62
C GLY A 127 -1.99 20.97 19.92
N LYS A 128 -1.93 19.65 19.74
CA LYS A 128 -0.75 18.81 20.03
C LYS A 128 -0.45 17.88 18.85
N LEU A 129 0.83 17.72 18.55
CA LEU A 129 1.32 16.73 17.59
C LEU A 129 1.86 15.52 18.34
N GLU A 130 1.25 14.37 18.12
CA GLU A 130 1.75 13.09 18.64
C GLU A 130 2.67 12.46 17.60
N GLY A 131 3.96 12.30 17.94
CA GLY A 131 4.94 11.64 17.07
C GLY A 131 4.56 10.20 16.69
N ARG A 132 3.72 9.53 17.49
CA ARG A 132 3.20 8.19 17.21
C ARG A 132 2.36 8.14 15.92
N LEU A 133 1.70 9.23 15.53
CA LEU A 133 0.95 9.28 14.27
C LEU A 133 1.85 9.15 13.04
N LEU A 134 3.09 9.67 13.11
CA LEU A 134 4.05 9.48 12.02
C LEU A 134 4.45 8.01 11.87
N LEU A 135 4.51 7.28 12.99
CA LEU A 135 4.81 5.85 12.97
C LEU A 135 3.69 5.06 12.29
N ALA A 136 2.42 5.39 12.56
CA ALA A 136 1.28 4.80 11.83
C ALA A 136 1.38 5.06 10.31
N ILE A 137 1.67 6.31 9.92
CA ILE A 137 1.82 6.70 8.51
C ILE A 137 2.99 5.95 7.85
N LEU A 138 4.09 5.75 8.57
CA LEU A 138 5.24 4.99 8.10
C LEU A 138 4.89 3.52 7.83
N PHE A 139 4.16 2.87 8.73
CA PHE A 139 3.75 1.48 8.53
C PHE A 139 2.72 1.33 7.40
N ILE A 140 1.80 2.28 7.23
CA ILE A 140 0.95 2.36 6.04
C ILE A 140 1.81 2.44 4.78
N PHE A 141 2.88 3.26 4.78
CA PHE A 141 3.77 3.35 3.62
C PHE A 141 4.49 2.02 3.31
N LEU A 142 4.99 1.30 4.33
CA LEU A 142 5.59 -0.03 4.14
C LEU A 142 4.60 -1.02 3.54
N GLU A 143 3.35 -0.99 4.01
CA GLU A 143 2.27 -1.81 3.49
C GLU A 143 2.02 -1.51 2.00
N LEU A 144 1.94 -0.23 1.62
CA LEU A 144 1.76 0.18 0.22
C LEU A 144 2.93 -0.22 -0.68
N ILE A 145 4.16 -0.23 -0.15
CA ILE A 145 5.33 -0.72 -0.89
C ILE A 145 5.13 -2.19 -1.29
N LEU A 146 4.67 -3.02 -0.34
CA LEU A 146 4.38 -4.43 -0.58
C LEU A 146 3.27 -4.58 -1.63
N ILE A 147 2.17 -3.85 -1.48
CA ILE A 147 1.05 -3.87 -2.43
C ILE A 147 1.50 -3.43 -3.83
N THR A 148 2.41 -2.46 -3.91
CA THR A 148 2.99 -2.02 -5.19
C THR A 148 3.82 -3.13 -5.85
N ALA A 149 4.60 -3.87 -5.07
CA ALA A 149 5.32 -5.03 -5.60
C ALA A 149 4.36 -6.10 -6.13
N VAL A 150 3.24 -6.34 -5.44
CA VAL A 150 2.18 -7.26 -5.86
C VAL A 150 1.48 -6.77 -7.13
N ALA A 151 1.18 -5.48 -7.22
CA ALA A 151 0.59 -4.87 -8.42
C ALA A 151 1.50 -5.02 -9.65
N ILE A 152 2.80 -4.78 -9.48
CA ILE A 152 3.80 -4.97 -10.53
C ILE A 152 3.88 -6.45 -10.94
N LEU A 153 3.89 -7.38 -9.97
CA LEU A 153 3.90 -8.82 -10.22
C LEU A 153 2.74 -9.22 -11.14
N PHE A 154 1.51 -8.84 -10.80
CA PHE A 154 0.34 -9.21 -11.60
C PHE A 154 0.33 -8.54 -12.98
N SER A 155 0.80 -7.29 -13.07
CA SER A 155 0.93 -6.59 -14.36
C SER A 155 2.01 -7.12 -15.29
N CYS A 156 2.90 -7.98 -14.80
CA CYS A 156 3.88 -8.65 -15.65
C CYS A 156 3.23 -9.67 -16.60
N PHE A 157 2.06 -10.22 -16.28
CA PHE A 157 1.42 -11.28 -17.09
C PHE A 157 -0.07 -11.06 -17.38
N SER A 158 -0.71 -10.08 -16.77
CA SER A 158 -2.15 -9.86 -16.84
C SER A 158 -2.52 -8.47 -17.40
N THR A 159 -3.80 -8.26 -17.74
CA THR A 159 -4.32 -6.95 -18.17
C THR A 159 -4.45 -5.99 -16.97
N PRO A 160 -4.57 -4.66 -17.16
CA PRO A 160 -4.62 -3.71 -16.04
C PRO A 160 -5.80 -3.96 -15.11
N ILE A 161 -6.97 -4.26 -15.71
CA ILE A 161 -8.20 -4.50 -14.98
C ILE A 161 -8.04 -5.76 -14.12
N LEU A 162 -7.56 -6.86 -14.72
CA LEU A 162 -7.42 -8.12 -14.01
C LEU A 162 -6.28 -8.06 -12.96
N SER A 163 -5.19 -7.35 -13.26
CA SER A 163 -4.12 -7.07 -12.30
C SER A 163 -4.62 -6.23 -11.11
N SER A 164 -5.49 -5.26 -11.37
CA SER A 164 -6.08 -4.43 -10.32
C SER A 164 -6.98 -5.25 -9.39
N ILE A 165 -7.80 -6.13 -9.97
CA ILE A 165 -8.63 -7.07 -9.22
C ILE A 165 -7.77 -8.00 -8.37
N PHE A 166 -6.73 -8.61 -8.93
CA PHE A 166 -5.85 -9.49 -8.16
C PHE A 166 -5.11 -8.78 -7.02
N SER A 167 -4.64 -7.55 -7.27
CA SER A 167 -3.97 -6.75 -6.25
C SER A 167 -4.91 -6.33 -5.14
N LEU A 168 -6.15 -5.94 -5.49
CA LEU A 168 -7.18 -5.59 -4.52
C LEU A 168 -7.61 -6.82 -3.71
N SER A 169 -7.80 -7.97 -4.35
CA SER A 169 -8.10 -9.23 -3.67
C SER A 169 -6.97 -9.60 -2.71
N PHE A 170 -5.70 -9.47 -3.12
CA PHE A 170 -4.56 -9.72 -2.24
C PHE A 170 -4.59 -8.81 -1.00
N TYR A 171 -4.87 -7.52 -1.18
CA TYR A 171 -5.02 -6.56 -0.08
C TYR A 171 -6.15 -6.95 0.89
N LEU A 172 -7.35 -7.23 0.36
CA LEU A 172 -8.52 -7.61 1.17
C LEU A 172 -8.28 -8.92 1.93
N ILE A 173 -7.69 -9.91 1.27
CA ILE A 173 -7.37 -11.21 1.85
C ILE A 173 -6.37 -11.05 3.00
N GLY A 174 -5.37 -10.19 2.86
CA GLY A 174 -4.37 -10.06 3.91
C GLY A 174 -4.84 -9.30 5.15
N HIS A 175 -5.81 -8.38 5.01
CA HIS A 175 -6.50 -7.81 6.17
C HIS A 175 -7.51 -8.75 6.81
N LEU A 176 -7.98 -9.78 6.09
CA LEU A 176 -8.90 -10.77 6.65
C LEU A 176 -8.24 -11.69 7.69
N SER A 177 -6.89 -11.66 7.79
CA SER A 177 -6.10 -12.41 8.78
C SER A 177 -6.62 -12.24 10.21
N TRP A 178 -6.92 -11.01 10.63
CA TRP A 178 -7.50 -10.71 11.96
C TRP A 178 -8.82 -11.45 12.23
N GLY A 179 -9.69 -11.53 11.22
CA GLY A 179 -10.95 -12.24 11.30
C GLY A 179 -10.76 -13.75 11.45
N LEU A 180 -9.77 -14.31 10.76
CA LEU A 180 -9.45 -15.74 10.80
C LEU A 180 -8.98 -16.18 12.19
N GLU A 181 -8.14 -15.40 12.87
CA GLU A 181 -7.73 -15.72 14.24
C GLU A 181 -8.91 -15.76 15.21
N THR A 182 -9.79 -14.76 15.11
CA THR A 182 -11.03 -14.70 15.90
C THR A 182 -11.93 -15.91 15.63
N LEU A 183 -12.03 -16.34 14.37
CA LEU A 183 -12.78 -17.53 13.96
C LEU A 183 -12.13 -18.82 14.50
N ILE A 184 -10.80 -18.94 14.50
CA ILE A 184 -10.08 -20.09 15.06
C ILE A 184 -10.36 -20.23 16.56
N GLN A 185 -10.41 -19.12 17.30
CA GLN A 185 -10.68 -19.13 18.74
C GLN A 185 -12.13 -19.50 19.06
N LYS A 186 -13.08 -19.09 18.20
CA LYS A 186 -14.52 -19.36 18.39
C LYS A 186 -14.97 -20.72 17.81
N THR A 187 -14.16 -21.37 16.98
CA THR A 187 -14.49 -22.65 16.34
C THR A 187 -14.01 -23.83 17.19
N ARG A 188 -14.91 -24.78 17.49
CA ARG A 188 -14.55 -26.03 18.20
C ARG A 188 -13.46 -26.81 17.44
N SER A 189 -12.61 -27.51 18.20
CA SER A 189 -11.55 -28.37 17.65
C SER A 189 -12.12 -29.46 16.75
N GLY A 190 -11.82 -29.39 15.45
CA GLY A 190 -12.29 -30.31 14.43
C GLY A 190 -11.69 -29.97 13.06
N THR A 191 -12.20 -30.61 12.00
CA THR A 191 -11.75 -30.39 10.61
C THR A 191 -11.89 -28.93 10.18
N ALA A 192 -12.93 -28.23 10.63
CA ALA A 192 -13.13 -26.80 10.38
C ALA A 192 -11.97 -25.95 10.95
N ARG A 193 -11.52 -26.22 12.18
CA ARG A 193 -10.39 -25.49 12.79
C ARG A 193 -9.07 -25.79 12.05
N ALA A 194 -8.86 -27.03 11.62
CA ALA A 194 -7.69 -27.40 10.84
C ALA A 194 -7.67 -26.72 9.46
N ALA A 195 -8.83 -26.64 8.78
CA ALA A 195 -8.97 -25.94 7.51
C ALA A 195 -8.68 -24.44 7.64
N ILE A 196 -9.24 -23.78 8.66
CA ILE A 196 -9.00 -22.35 8.91
C ILE A 196 -7.52 -22.10 9.26
N ARG A 197 -6.89 -22.99 10.04
CA ARG A 197 -5.46 -22.89 10.38
C ARG A 197 -4.55 -23.08 9.16
N GLY A 198 -4.90 -24.00 8.26
CA GLY A 198 -4.22 -24.18 6.98
C GLY A 198 -4.34 -22.93 6.11
N LEU A 199 -5.54 -22.34 6.04
CA LEU A 199 -5.77 -21.09 5.32
C LEU A 199 -4.94 -19.94 5.90
N SER A 200 -4.93 -19.75 7.22
CA SER A 200 -4.13 -18.69 7.88
C SER A 200 -2.62 -18.82 7.65
N ALA A 201 -2.10 -20.03 7.39
CA ALA A 201 -0.68 -20.23 7.13
C ALA A 201 -0.26 -19.87 5.70
N ILE A 202 -1.20 -19.90 4.75
CA ILE A 202 -0.96 -19.61 3.32
C ILE A 202 -1.21 -18.13 3.02
N LEU A 203 -2.15 -17.51 3.72
CA LEU A 203 -2.54 -16.14 3.45
C LEU A 203 -1.46 -15.14 3.89
N PRO A 204 -1.24 -14.07 3.10
CA PRO A 204 -0.33 -13.00 3.46
C PRO A 204 -0.89 -12.21 4.64
N ASP A 205 -0.15 -12.10 5.73
CA ASP A 205 -0.63 -11.34 6.90
C ASP A 205 -0.24 -9.86 6.80
N LEU A 206 -1.12 -9.07 6.18
CA LEU A 206 -0.98 -7.61 6.05
C LEU A 206 -1.34 -6.89 7.37
N GLU A 207 -2.01 -7.57 8.30
CA GLU A 207 -2.38 -6.99 9.59
C GLU A 207 -1.15 -6.69 10.46
N ASN A 208 -0.01 -7.34 10.19
CA ASN A 208 1.27 -7.01 10.84
C ASN A 208 1.72 -5.56 10.62
N PHE A 209 1.21 -4.85 9.61
CA PHE A 209 1.48 -3.43 9.40
C PHE A 209 0.42 -2.51 10.04
N ASN A 210 -0.70 -3.05 10.48
CA ASN A 210 -1.83 -2.26 10.97
C ASN A 210 -1.65 -1.88 12.44
N PHE A 211 -0.88 -0.83 12.69
CA PHE A 211 -0.73 -0.24 14.03
C PHE A 211 -1.66 0.95 14.30
N LYS A 212 -2.66 1.18 13.44
CA LYS A 212 -3.53 2.37 13.50
C LYS A 212 -4.30 2.39 14.83
N THR A 213 -4.98 1.29 15.15
CA THR A 213 -5.80 1.15 16.35
C THR A 213 -4.97 1.35 17.62
N GLU A 214 -3.82 0.70 17.73
CA GLU A 214 -2.95 0.76 18.90
C GLU A 214 -2.44 2.20 19.13
N ILE A 215 -2.09 2.89 18.05
CA ILE A 215 -1.58 4.25 18.11
C ILE A 215 -2.69 5.25 18.47
N VAL A 216 -3.88 5.12 17.90
CA VAL A 216 -5.01 6.03 18.20
C VAL A 216 -5.56 5.81 19.61
N HIS A 217 -5.65 4.56 20.05
CA HIS A 217 -6.16 4.21 21.38
C HIS A 217 -5.09 4.30 22.48
N GLY A 218 -3.83 4.56 22.12
CA GLY A 218 -2.74 4.73 23.07
C GLY A 218 -2.25 3.42 23.70
N LEU A 219 -2.53 2.29 23.06
CA LEU A 219 -2.07 0.97 23.50
C LEU A 219 -0.55 0.88 23.36
N ALA A 220 0.10 0.29 24.36
CA ALA A 220 1.54 0.07 24.33
C ALA A 220 1.84 -1.15 23.43
N VAL A 221 2.62 -0.92 22.38
CA VAL A 221 3.17 -1.99 21.54
C VAL A 221 4.66 -2.11 21.85
N ASP A 222 5.12 -3.33 22.10
CA ASP A 222 6.55 -3.60 22.30
C ASP A 222 7.32 -3.20 21.02
N PRO A 223 8.39 -2.39 21.11
CA PRO A 223 9.20 -2.00 19.96
C PRO A 223 9.69 -3.15 19.07
N LYS A 224 9.81 -4.35 19.63
CA LYS A 224 10.17 -5.57 18.87
C LYS A 224 9.17 -5.88 17.76
N PHE A 225 7.87 -5.64 17.98
CA PHE A 225 6.86 -5.87 16.94
C PHE A 225 7.03 -4.91 15.76
N TYR A 226 7.35 -3.64 16.01
CA TYR A 226 7.63 -2.69 14.93
C TYR A 226 8.81 -3.16 14.06
N LEU A 227 9.91 -3.61 14.68
CA LEU A 227 11.07 -4.10 13.96
C LEU A 227 10.75 -5.38 13.18
N PHE A 228 10.02 -6.31 13.79
CA PHE A 228 9.59 -7.55 13.14
C PHE A 228 8.71 -7.28 11.92
N SER A 229 7.69 -6.42 12.06
CA SER A 229 6.79 -6.04 10.96
C SER A 229 7.55 -5.34 9.82
N ALA A 230 8.52 -4.47 10.14
CA ALA A 230 9.34 -3.83 9.13
C ALA A 230 10.22 -4.83 8.34
N LEU A 231 10.87 -5.76 9.05
CA LEU A 231 11.65 -6.85 8.43
C LEU A 231 10.78 -7.76 7.58
N TYR A 232 9.63 -8.16 8.11
CA TYR A 232 8.64 -8.97 7.41
C TYR A 232 8.24 -8.30 6.08
N GLY A 233 7.91 -7.00 6.11
CA GLY A 233 7.57 -6.25 4.90
C GLY A 233 8.69 -6.16 3.88
N LEU A 234 9.92 -5.92 4.31
CA LEU A 234 11.08 -5.87 3.41
C LEU A 234 11.34 -7.24 2.75
N VAL A 235 11.37 -8.30 3.55
CA VAL A 235 11.61 -9.67 3.04
C VAL A 235 10.50 -10.08 2.08
N TYR A 236 9.25 -9.84 2.44
CA TYR A 236 8.11 -10.20 1.60
C TYR A 236 8.08 -9.39 0.29
N THR A 237 8.40 -8.09 0.35
CA THR A 237 8.53 -7.24 -0.84
C THR A 237 9.63 -7.75 -1.77
N ILE A 238 10.80 -8.10 -1.24
CA ILE A 238 11.92 -8.66 -2.02
C ILE A 238 11.52 -9.99 -2.66
N PHE A 239 10.82 -10.86 -1.92
CA PHE A 239 10.31 -12.12 -2.42
C PHE A 239 9.36 -11.92 -3.61
N ILE A 240 8.36 -11.05 -3.47
CA ILE A 240 7.39 -10.73 -4.53
C ILE A 240 8.08 -10.10 -5.75
N LEU A 241 9.00 -9.16 -5.55
CA LEU A 241 9.76 -8.56 -6.65
C LEU A 241 10.64 -9.58 -7.37
N THR A 242 11.24 -10.52 -6.64
CA THR A 242 12.04 -11.59 -7.24
C THR A 242 11.15 -12.49 -8.12
N LEU A 243 9.96 -12.85 -7.63
CA LEU A 243 8.97 -13.59 -8.42
C LEU A 243 8.56 -12.81 -9.67
N ALA A 244 8.34 -11.51 -9.55
CA ALA A 244 7.99 -10.64 -10.68
C ALA A 244 9.09 -10.60 -11.73
N VAL A 245 10.37 -10.49 -11.31
CA VAL A 245 11.52 -10.55 -12.23
C VAL A 245 11.61 -11.91 -12.93
N LEU A 246 11.38 -13.02 -12.22
CA LEU A 246 11.42 -14.37 -12.81
C LEU A 246 10.33 -14.58 -13.87
N ILE A 247 9.09 -14.16 -13.58
CA ILE A 247 7.97 -14.24 -14.52
C ILE A 247 8.24 -13.35 -15.74
N PHE A 248 8.69 -12.11 -15.51
CA PHE A 248 8.99 -11.16 -16.59
C PHE A 248 10.18 -11.59 -17.47
N LYS A 249 11.13 -12.38 -16.92
CA LYS A 249 12.23 -12.97 -17.69
C LYS A 249 11.75 -14.08 -18.63
N LYS A 250 10.77 -14.89 -18.21
CA LYS A 250 10.22 -15.99 -19.02
C LYS A 250 9.24 -15.53 -20.10
N ARG A 251 8.77 -14.28 -20.05
CA ARG A 251 7.85 -13.76 -21.05
C ARG A 251 8.63 -13.48 -22.34
N ASP A 252 8.36 -14.28 -23.36
CA ASP A 252 8.87 -14.01 -24.70
C ASP A 252 8.05 -12.89 -25.32
N PHE A 253 8.75 -11.81 -25.65
CA PHE A 253 8.23 -10.68 -26.40
C PHE A 253 8.46 -10.97 -27.88
N VAL A 254 7.72 -11.95 -28.41
CA VAL A 254 7.73 -12.32 -29.85
C VAL A 254 6.58 -11.61 -30.54
#